data_AF-A0A5J4P4Y5-F1
#
_entry.id   AF-A0A5J4P4Y5-F1
#
_cell.length_a   1.000
_cell.length_b   1.000
_cell.length_c   1.000
_cell.angle_alpha   90.00
_cell.angle_beta   90.00
_cell.angle_gamma   90.00
#
_symmetry.space_group_name_H-M   'P 1'
#
loop_
_entity.id
_entity.type
_entity.pdbx_description
1 polymer ?
#
loop_
_entity_poly.entity_id
_entity_poly.type
_entity_poly.pdbx_seq_one_letter_code
_entity_poly.pdbx_strand_id
1 'polypeptide(L)'
;GEKFEAAATGNGPVDAAIKALKQIIKRQMTLKEFTIQAISKGSDDVGKVHMQVEYNNQIYYGFGANTDIVAASVEAYIDSINKFKL
;
A
#
# COMPACT_ATOMS: atom_id res chain seq x y z
N GLY A 1 -6.25 -7.60 -19.87
CA GLY A 1 -6.01 -8.09 -18.50
C GLY A 1 -7.30 -8.63 -17.95
N GLU A 2 -7.23 -9.44 -16.89
CA GLU A 2 -8.40 -9.95 -16.16
C GLU A 2 -8.80 -8.96 -15.06
N LYS A 3 -10.10 -8.92 -14.75
CA LYS A 3 -10.65 -8.09 -13.68
C LYS A 3 -10.81 -8.92 -12.41
N PHE A 4 -10.28 -8.41 -11.30
CA PHE A 4 -10.40 -9.01 -9.97
C PHE A 4 -11.10 -8.03 -9.02
N GLU A 5 -11.93 -8.55 -8.12
CA GLU A 5 -12.61 -7.79 -7.08
C GLU A 5 -12.46 -8.51 -5.74
N ALA A 6 -12.28 -7.75 -4.66
CA ALA A 6 -12.20 -8.27 -3.30
C ALA A 6 -12.66 -7.20 -2.30
N ALA A 7 -13.12 -7.65 -1.13
CA ALA A 7 -13.49 -6.80 -0.01
C ALA A 7 -12.97 -7.41 1.29
N ALA A 8 -12.58 -6.57 2.24
CA ALA A 8 -12.08 -7.00 3.53
C ALA A 8 -12.42 -5.98 4.62
N THR A 9 -12.47 -6.45 5.87
CA THR A 9 -12.50 -5.61 7.06
C THR A 9 -11.11 -5.47 7.65
N GLY A 10 -10.89 -4.44 8.46
CA GLY A 10 -9.61 -4.17 9.10
C GLY A 10 -9.73 -3.21 10.27
N ASN A 11 -8.61 -2.94 10.90
CA ASN A 11 -8.52 -2.02 12.04
C ASN A 11 -8.75 -0.54 11.62
N GLY A 12 -8.81 -0.28 10.32
CA GLY A 12 -9.08 1.01 9.71
C GLY A 12 -9.16 0.87 8.18
N PRO A 13 -9.45 1.96 7.45
CA PRO A 13 -9.67 1.91 6.01
C PRO A 13 -8.42 1.46 5.23
N VAL A 14 -7.22 1.87 5.67
CA VAL A 14 -5.95 1.44 5.07
C VAL A 14 -5.76 -0.07 5.25
N ASP A 15 -5.91 -0.60 6.47
CA ASP A 15 -5.76 -2.04 6.74
C ASP A 15 -6.78 -2.87 5.95
N ALA A 16 -8.04 -2.42 5.88
CA ALA A 16 -9.08 -3.06 5.08
C ALA A 16 -8.72 -3.10 3.59
N ALA A 17 -8.25 -1.99 3.01
CA ALA A 17 -7.85 -1.92 1.61
C ALA A 17 -6.65 -2.84 1.30
N ILE A 18 -5.61 -2.84 2.14
CA ILE A 18 -4.44 -3.69 1.97
C ILE A 18 -4.80 -5.18 2.11
N LYS A 19 -5.69 -5.53 3.05
CA LYS A 19 -6.20 -6.91 3.18
C LYS A 19 -6.96 -7.36 1.93
N ALA A 20 -7.82 -6.51 1.38
CA ALA A 20 -8.53 -6.81 0.13
C ALA A 20 -7.54 -7.06 -1.02
N LEU A 21 -6.50 -6.22 -1.14
CA LEU A 21 -5.46 -6.39 -2.16
C LEU A 21 -4.68 -7.70 -1.99
N LYS A 22 -4.36 -8.10 -0.75
CA LYS A 22 -3.68 -9.38 -0.45
C LYS A 22 -4.51 -10.60 -0.89
N GLN A 23 -5.84 -10.54 -0.79
CA GLN A 23 -6.73 -11.62 -1.26
C GLN A 23 -6.65 -11.80 -2.79
N ILE A 24 -6.41 -10.72 -3.53
CA ILE A 24 -6.24 -10.75 -4.99
C ILE A 24 -4.85 -11.28 -5.36
N ILE A 25 -3.79 -10.74 -4.75
CA ILE A 25 -2.39 -11.04 -5.13
C ILE A 25 -1.97 -12.47 -4.71
N LYS A 26 -2.52 -12.97 -3.60
CA LYS A 26 -2.26 -14.33 -3.07
C LYS A 26 -0.76 -14.67 -2.91
N ARG A 27 0.04 -13.71 -2.46
CA ARG A 27 1.46 -13.90 -2.09
C ARG A 27 1.65 -13.67 -0.60
N GLN A 28 2.54 -14.43 0.04
CA GLN A 28 2.92 -14.20 1.43
C GLN A 28 3.84 -12.98 1.52
N MET A 29 3.29 -11.87 1.99
CA MET A 29 3.97 -10.57 2.06
C MET A 29 3.77 -9.96 3.44
N THR A 30 4.85 -9.45 4.03
CA THR A 30 4.83 -8.80 5.35
C THR A 30 5.06 -7.30 5.17
N LEU A 31 4.13 -6.48 5.64
CA LEU A 31 4.33 -5.04 5.72
C LEU A 31 5.22 -4.77 6.95
N LYS A 32 6.44 -4.25 6.72
CA LYS A 32 7.42 -3.97 7.77
C LYS A 32 7.35 -2.54 8.27
N GLU A 33 7.14 -1.60 7.36
CA GLU A 33 7.05 -0.17 7.68
C GLU A 33 5.93 0.48 6.88
N PHE A 34 5.28 1.44 7.52
CA PHE A 34 4.26 2.30 6.96
C PHE A 34 4.44 3.71 7.54
N THR A 35 4.80 4.66 6.69
CA THR A 35 5.10 6.04 7.09
C THR A 35 4.30 7.01 6.23
N ILE A 36 3.57 7.92 6.87
CA ILE A 36 2.83 9.00 6.22
C ILE A 36 3.54 10.33 6.50
N GLN A 37 3.71 11.15 5.47
CA GLN A 37 4.28 12.49 5.56
C GLN A 37 3.39 13.48 4.81
N ALA A 38 3.08 14.62 5.43
CA ALA A 38 2.45 15.74 4.74
C ALA A 38 3.52 16.49 3.91
N ILE A 39 3.17 16.94 2.70
CA ILE A 39 4.10 17.71 1.86
C ILE A 39 4.15 19.18 2.29
N SER A 40 3.02 19.72 2.72
CA SER A 40 2.77 21.12 3.03
C SER A 40 1.80 21.25 4.20
N LYS A 41 1.51 22.50 4.59
CA LYS A 41 0.64 22.80 5.73
C LYS A 41 -0.78 23.01 5.23
N GLY A 42 -1.64 22.01 5.38
CA GLY A 42 -3.08 22.09 5.07
C GLY A 42 -3.76 20.72 5.13
N SER A 43 -5.04 20.67 5.47
CA SER A 43 -5.83 19.40 5.48
C SER A 43 -6.05 18.82 4.09
N ASP A 44 -5.95 19.66 3.07
CA ASP A 44 -6.26 19.34 1.67
C ASP A 44 -4.98 19.04 0.87
N ASP A 45 -3.87 18.92 1.58
CA ASP A 45 -2.57 18.70 0.99
C ASP A 45 -2.35 17.21 0.66
N VAL A 46 -1.44 16.98 -0.29
CA VAL A 46 -1.09 15.63 -0.73
C VAL A 46 -0.31 14.92 0.37
N GLY A 47 -0.84 13.79 0.86
CA GLY A 47 -0.12 12.91 1.77
C GLY A 47 0.79 11.96 1.00
N LYS A 48 2.08 11.95 1.35
CA LYS A 48 3.04 10.94 0.88
C LYS A 48 3.02 9.74 1.79
N VAL A 49 2.91 8.56 1.19
CA VAL A 49 2.99 7.28 1.88
C VAL A 49 4.22 6.53 1.41
N HIS A 50 5.00 6.05 2.37
CA HIS A 50 6.15 5.18 2.19
C HIS A 50 5.86 3.83 2.85
N MET A 51 6.09 2.74 2.13
CA MET A 51 5.92 1.39 2.66
C MET A 51 7.16 0.54 2.43
N GLN A 52 7.47 -0.32 3.41
CA GLN A 52 8.41 -1.42 3.25
C GLN A 52 7.66 -2.74 3.26
N VAL A 53 7.74 -3.50 2.17
CA VAL A 53 7.13 -4.82 2.05
C VAL A 53 8.22 -5.88 1.89
N GLU A 54 8.20 -6.85 2.78
CA GLU A 54 9.03 -8.05 2.70
C GLU A 54 8.34 -9.13 1.87
N TYR A 55 9.06 -9.66 0.89
CA TYR A 55 8.68 -10.80 0.07
C TYR A 55 9.91 -11.65 -0.23
N ASN A 56 9.85 -12.96 -0.03
CA ASN A 56 10.97 -13.90 -0.23
C ASN A 56 12.29 -13.42 0.42
N ASN A 57 12.23 -13.00 1.69
CA ASN A 57 13.38 -12.49 2.47
C ASN A 57 14.07 -11.25 1.86
N GLN A 58 13.40 -10.56 0.93
CA GLN A 58 13.86 -9.30 0.34
C GLN A 58 12.90 -8.17 0.69
N ILE A 59 13.45 -6.97 0.93
CA ILE A 59 12.68 -5.77 1.25
C ILE A 59 12.51 -4.93 -0.01
N TYR A 60 11.27 -4.52 -0.25
CA TYR A 60 10.89 -3.65 -1.36
C TYR A 60 10.23 -2.39 -0.84
N TYR A 61 10.61 -1.26 -1.42
CA TYR A 61 10.14 0.07 -1.03
C TYR A 61 9.07 0.56 -2.01
N GLY A 62 7.93 0.95 -1.45
CA GLY A 62 6.77 1.47 -2.15
C GLY A 62 6.49 2.93 -1.81
N PHE A 63 6.06 3.71 -2.80
CA PHE A 63 5.74 5.12 -2.65
C PHE A 63 4.38 5.44 -3.27
N GLY A 64 3.57 6.23 -2.58
CA GLY A 64 2.28 6.72 -3.06
C GLY A 64 2.04 8.16 -2.60
N ALA A 65 1.29 8.94 -3.37
CA ALA A 65 1.05 10.34 -3.05
C ALA A 65 -0.35 10.75 -3.54
N ASN A 66 -1.24 11.00 -2.59
CA ASN A 66 -2.64 11.33 -2.88
C ASN A 66 -3.21 12.20 -1.74
N THR A 67 -4.21 13.02 -2.04
CA THR A 67 -4.98 13.74 -1.00
C THR A 67 -5.80 12.76 -0.16
N ASP A 68 -6.19 11.61 -0.72
CA ASP A 68 -6.76 10.49 0.02
C ASP A 68 -5.65 9.53 0.49
N ILE A 69 -5.41 9.51 1.80
CA ILE A 69 -4.41 8.64 2.44
C ILE A 69 -4.67 7.15 2.18
N VAL A 70 -5.92 6.74 2.02
CA VAL A 70 -6.26 5.34 1.70
C VAL A 70 -5.78 5.00 0.29
N ALA A 71 -6.06 5.87 -0.68
CA ALA A 71 -5.58 5.71 -2.04
C ALA A 71 -4.04 5.73 -2.12
N ALA A 72 -3.38 6.72 -1.48
CA ALA A 72 -1.92 6.78 -1.42
C ALA A 72 -1.31 5.52 -0.80
N SER A 73 -1.96 4.92 0.20
CA SER A 73 -1.52 3.68 0.82
C SER A 73 -1.62 2.48 -0.12
N VAL A 74 -2.71 2.37 -0.87
CA VAL A 74 -2.88 1.31 -1.87
C VAL A 74 -1.84 1.45 -2.99
N GLU A 75 -1.65 2.67 -3.49
CA GLU A 75 -0.65 3.00 -4.50
C GLU A 75 0.77 2.63 -4.03
N ALA A 76 1.15 3.03 -2.82
CA ALA A 76 2.45 2.69 -2.24
C ALA A 76 2.67 1.18 -2.13
N TYR A 77 1.64 0.44 -1.70
CA TYR A 77 1.73 -1.00 -1.62
C TYR A 77 1.89 -1.63 -3.02
N ILE A 78 1.11 -1.16 -4.01
CA ILE A 78 1.21 -1.63 -5.40
C ILE A 78 2.59 -1.33 -6.00
N ASP A 79 3.14 -0.15 -5.74
CA ASP A 79 4.49 0.22 -6.18
C ASP A 79 5.55 -0.71 -5.59
N SER A 80 5.42 -1.12 -4.32
CA SER A 80 6.35 -2.09 -3.71
C SER A 80 6.28 -3.47 -4.36
N ILE A 81 5.09 -4.00 -4.62
CA ILE A 81 4.91 -5.36 -5.18
C ILE A 81 5.34 -5.45 -6.64
N ASN A 82 5.22 -4.35 -7.40
CA ASN A 82 5.64 -4.29 -8.80
C ASN A 82 7.16 -4.39 -8.96
N LYS A 83 7.91 -4.15 -7.88
CA LYS A 83 9.37 -4.24 -7.85
C LYS A 83 9.90 -5.61 -7.45
N PHE A 84 9.01 -6.56 -7.12
CA PHE A 84 9.41 -7.91 -6.74
C PHE A 84 10.22 -8.57 -7.86
N LYS A 85 11.41 -9.05 -7.53
CA LYS A 85 12.20 -9.86 -8.47
C LYS A 85 11.57 -11.25 -8.55
N LEU A 86 11.45 -11.76 -9.78
CA LEU A 86 11.05 -13.14 -10.08
C LEU A 86 12.14 -14.13 -9.67
#